data_AF-A0A9X6GBK9-F1
#
_entry.id   AF-A0A9X6GBK9-F1
#
_cell.length_a   1.000
_cell.length_b   1.000
_cell.length_c   1.000
_cell.angle_alpha   90.00
_cell.angle_beta   90.00
_cell.angle_gamma   90.00
#
_symmetry.space_group_name_H-M   'P 1'
#
loop_
_entity.id
_entity.type
_entity.pdbx_description
1 polymer ?
#
loop_
_entity_poly.entity_id
_entity_poly.type
_entity_poly.pdbx_seq_one_letter_code
_entity_poly.pdbx_strand_id
1 'polypeptide(L)'
;MYIKATVTVVRNWKPILIGILVLFSLFICLMWGGGSKPQTPMGTGTTTVPPEVLKWEPTVRKYAQEFGVEPYVPLMLSLIMQESGGRLLDVMQSAEGAFNTKYPKVQNGITDPDYSIWAGVQEFKHSITIANVQSPSDINR
;
A
#
# COMPACT_ATOMS: atom_id res chain seq x y z
N MET A 1 -2.89 54.29 -17.85
CA MET A 1 -2.09 53.08 -18.13
C MET A 1 -2.90 51.77 -17.98
N TYR A 2 -3.83 51.68 -17.03
CA TYR A 2 -4.71 50.51 -16.82
C TYR A 2 -5.64 50.14 -17.99
N ILE A 3 -6.21 51.12 -18.70
CA ILE A 3 -7.20 50.88 -19.78
C ILE A 3 -6.55 50.22 -21.01
N LYS A 4 -5.28 50.55 -21.31
CA LYS A 4 -4.53 49.93 -22.42
C LYS A 4 -4.17 48.47 -22.13
N ALA A 5 -3.93 48.13 -20.85
CA ALA A 5 -3.63 46.76 -20.44
C ALA A 5 -4.86 45.85 -20.57
N THR A 6 -6.04 46.31 -20.13
CA THR A 6 -7.31 45.57 -20.24
C THR A 6 -7.69 45.27 -21.69
N VAL A 7 -7.57 46.24 -22.60
CA VAL A 7 -7.86 46.03 -24.03
C VAL A 7 -6.86 45.07 -24.69
N THR A 8 -5.58 45.10 -24.28
CA THR A 8 -4.55 44.19 -24.81
C THR A 8 -4.77 42.75 -24.32
N VAL A 9 -5.18 42.57 -23.06
CA VAL A 9 -5.52 41.26 -22.48
C VAL A 9 -6.72 40.63 -23.18
N VAL A 10 -7.79 41.40 -23.44
CA VAL A 10 -8.99 40.88 -24.13
C VAL A 10 -8.68 40.49 -25.58
N ARG A 11 -7.80 41.23 -26.27
CA ARG A 11 -7.42 40.95 -27.65
C ARG A 11 -6.46 39.76 -27.80
N ASN A 12 -5.54 39.57 -26.85
CA ASN A 12 -4.49 38.54 -26.89
C ASN A 12 -4.68 37.44 -25.83
N TRP A 13 -5.91 37.16 -25.40
CA TRP A 13 -6.19 36.18 -24.35
C TRP A 13 -5.77 34.74 -24.71
N LYS A 14 -5.84 34.36 -26.01
CA LYS A 14 -5.47 33.01 -26.49
C LYS A 14 -4.00 32.64 -26.19
N PRO A 15 -2.97 33.42 -26.58
CA PRO A 15 -1.59 33.11 -26.22
C PRO A 15 -1.32 33.21 -24.71
N ILE A 16 -2.07 34.05 -23.98
CA ILE A 16 -1.97 34.14 -22.52
C ILE A 16 -2.48 32.84 -21.86
N LEU A 17 -3.60 32.29 -22.32
CA LEU A 17 -4.12 31.00 -21.85
C LEU A 17 -3.17 29.84 -22.15
N ILE A 18 -2.57 29.82 -23.35
CA ILE A 18 -1.57 28.80 -23.72
C ILE A 18 -0.35 28.90 -22.79
N GLY A 19 0.14 30.10 -22.52
CA GLY A 19 1.25 30.31 -21.58
C GLY A 19 0.95 29.81 -20.16
N ILE A 20 -0.27 30.05 -19.66
CA ILE A 20 -0.72 29.55 -18.35
C ILE A 20 -0.81 28.03 -18.34
N LEU A 21 -1.36 27.40 -19.39
CA LEU A 21 -1.46 25.94 -19.49
C LEU A 21 -0.08 25.26 -19.51
N VAL A 22 0.89 25.83 -20.24
CA VAL A 22 2.27 25.30 -20.28
C VAL A 22 2.94 25.42 -18.91
N LEU A 23 2.78 26.55 -18.21
CA LEU A 23 3.32 26.74 -16.86
C LEU A 23 2.66 25.79 -15.84
N PHE A 24 1.36 25.58 -15.94
CA PHE A 24 0.63 24.66 -15.07
C PHE A 24 1.03 23.20 -15.33
N SER A 25 1.20 22.82 -16.60
CA SER A 25 1.73 21.51 -17.00
C SER A 25 3.15 21.28 -16.47
N LEU A 26 4.02 22.29 -16.50
CA LEU A 26 5.37 22.19 -15.96
C LEU A 26 5.34 22.04 -14.44
N PHE A 27 4.46 22.76 -13.74
CA PHE A 27 4.28 22.63 -12.30
C PHE A 27 3.78 21.25 -11.88
N ILE A 28 2.81 20.68 -12.62
CA ILE A 28 2.37 19.28 -12.41
C ILE A 28 3.53 18.32 -12.65
N CYS A 29 4.31 18.52 -13.72
CA CYS A 29 5.48 17.70 -14.02
C CYS A 29 6.56 17.81 -12.93
N LEU A 30 6.70 18.94 -12.24
CA LEU A 30 7.63 19.07 -11.11
C LEU A 30 7.09 18.44 -9.82
N MET A 31 5.79 18.51 -9.58
CA MET A 31 5.15 17.88 -8.42
C MET A 31 5.02 16.35 -8.56
N TRP A 32 4.94 15.83 -9.79
CA TRP A 32 4.77 14.40 -10.07
C TRP A 32 5.99 13.74 -10.74
N GLY A 33 6.90 14.51 -11.32
CA GLY A 33 8.09 14.03 -12.06
C GLY A 33 9.33 13.79 -11.20
N GLY A 34 9.21 13.85 -9.87
CA GLY A 34 10.25 13.48 -8.92
C GLY A 34 10.16 12.02 -8.47
N GLY A 35 9.87 11.10 -9.39
CA GLY A 35 9.58 9.70 -9.08
C GLY A 35 10.25 8.72 -10.03
N SER A 36 11.53 8.92 -10.36
CA SER A 36 12.37 7.83 -10.84
C SER A 36 12.45 6.79 -9.71
N LYS A 37 11.44 5.93 -9.58
CA LYS A 37 11.63 4.66 -8.88
C LYS A 37 12.76 3.98 -9.65
N PRO A 38 13.93 3.72 -9.06
CA PRO A 38 14.85 2.81 -9.70
C PRO A 38 14.04 1.53 -9.93
N GLN A 39 13.92 1.15 -11.21
CA GLN A 39 13.54 -0.19 -11.58
C GLN A 39 14.66 -1.08 -11.04
N THR A 40 14.54 -1.47 -9.77
CA THR A 40 15.30 -2.60 -9.26
C THR A 40 14.88 -3.80 -10.10
N PRO A 41 15.82 -4.65 -10.53
CA PRO A 41 15.47 -5.93 -11.12
C PRO A 41 14.57 -6.62 -10.12
N MET A 42 13.33 -6.85 -10.51
CA MET A 42 12.31 -7.50 -9.70
C MET A 42 12.69 -8.99 -9.61
N GLY A 43 13.60 -9.28 -8.68
CA GLY A 43 14.01 -10.62 -8.28
C GLY A 43 14.19 -10.56 -6.77
N THR A 44 13.31 -11.25 -6.03
CA THR A 44 13.34 -11.43 -4.58
C THR A 44 13.77 -10.16 -3.81
N GLY A 45 12.86 -9.19 -3.72
CA GLY A 45 13.10 -7.94 -3.00
C GLY A 45 13.38 -8.19 -1.52
N THR A 46 14.64 -8.11 -1.12
CA THR A 46 15.05 -7.98 0.29
C THR A 46 14.89 -6.52 0.71
N THR A 47 13.66 -6.01 0.69
CA THR A 47 13.38 -4.74 1.37
C THR A 47 13.54 -5.02 2.86
N THR A 48 14.49 -4.35 3.52
CA THR A 48 14.70 -4.50 4.96
C THR A 48 13.41 -4.14 5.69
N VAL A 49 12.66 -5.17 6.12
CA VAL A 49 11.45 -5.01 6.93
C VAL A 49 11.87 -4.28 8.21
N PRO A 50 11.17 -3.22 8.64
CA PRO A 50 11.59 -2.48 9.81
C PRO A 50 11.44 -3.32 11.09
N PRO A 51 12.22 -3.04 12.15
CA PRO A 51 12.19 -3.81 13.40
C PRO A 51 10.78 -3.95 14.01
N GLU A 52 9.94 -2.93 13.84
CA GLU A 52 8.56 -2.91 14.34
C GLU A 52 7.67 -3.96 13.68
N VAL A 53 8.00 -4.38 12.46
CA VAL A 53 7.28 -5.43 11.72
C VAL A 53 7.97 -6.78 11.93
N LEU A 54 9.31 -6.82 11.93
CA LEU A 54 10.10 -8.03 12.15
C LEU A 54 9.77 -8.73 13.47
N LYS A 55 9.43 -7.99 14.54
CA LYS A 55 9.05 -8.59 15.82
C LYS A 55 7.85 -9.54 15.73
N TRP A 56 7.00 -9.40 14.70
CA TRP A 56 5.83 -10.24 14.46
C TRP A 56 6.13 -11.49 13.64
N GLU A 57 7.32 -11.60 13.04
CA GLU A 57 7.71 -12.75 12.22
C GLU A 57 7.51 -14.12 12.91
N PRO A 58 7.85 -14.31 14.20
CA PRO A 58 7.60 -15.59 14.86
C PRO A 58 6.12 -15.97 14.88
N THR A 59 5.24 -15.02 15.19
CA THR A 59 3.79 -15.24 15.26
C THR A 59 3.19 -15.45 13.87
N VAL A 60 3.62 -14.66 12.88
CA VAL A 60 3.21 -14.83 11.49
C VAL A 60 3.63 -16.21 10.99
N ARG A 61 4.87 -16.64 11.22
CA ARG A 61 5.37 -17.95 10.81
C ARG A 61 4.58 -19.08 11.46
N LYS A 62 4.28 -18.99 12.76
CA LYS A 62 3.44 -19.96 13.49
C LYS A 62 2.10 -20.19 12.76
N TYR A 63 1.35 -19.12 12.50
CA TYR A 63 0.05 -19.23 11.84
C TYR A 63 0.15 -19.56 10.34
N ALA A 64 1.20 -19.10 9.66
CA ALA A 64 1.47 -19.47 8.29
C ALA A 64 1.72 -20.98 8.14
N GLN A 65 2.45 -21.60 9.07
CA GLN A 65 2.64 -23.04 9.13
C GLN A 65 1.33 -23.77 9.40
N GLU A 66 0.56 -23.31 10.39
CA GLU A 66 -0.75 -23.89 10.74
C GLU A 66 -1.71 -23.91 9.55
N PHE A 67 -1.68 -22.86 8.72
CA PHE A 67 -2.58 -22.71 7.58
C PHE A 67 -2.01 -23.16 6.23
N GLY A 68 -0.76 -23.65 6.20
CA GLY A 68 -0.10 -24.17 5.00
C GLY A 68 0.38 -23.11 4.00
N VAL A 69 0.65 -21.90 4.47
CA VAL A 69 1.07 -20.73 3.67
C VAL A 69 2.43 -20.16 4.10
N GLU A 70 3.26 -20.97 4.76
CA GLU A 70 4.62 -20.59 5.21
C GLU A 70 5.50 -19.93 4.13
N PRO A 71 5.51 -20.37 2.86
CA PRO A 71 6.33 -19.71 1.83
C PRO A 71 6.00 -18.22 1.60
N TYR A 72 4.83 -17.77 2.04
CA TYR A 72 4.35 -16.40 1.89
C TYR A 72 4.64 -15.50 3.10
N VAL A 73 5.36 -15.98 4.13
CA VAL A 73 5.72 -15.18 5.32
C VAL A 73 6.33 -13.82 4.96
N PRO A 74 7.27 -13.69 4.01
CA PRO A 74 7.80 -12.39 3.61
C PRO A 74 6.72 -11.43 3.06
N LEU A 75 5.73 -11.95 2.36
CA LEU A 75 4.59 -11.16 1.85
C LEU A 75 3.62 -10.76 2.96
N MET A 76 3.41 -11.62 3.95
CA MET A 76 2.58 -11.26 5.12
C MET A 76 3.27 -10.22 6.00
N LEU A 77 4.60 -10.25 6.12
CA LEU A 77 5.34 -9.18 6.80
C LEU A 77 5.25 -7.86 6.03
N SER A 78 5.35 -7.87 4.70
CA SER A 78 5.14 -6.64 3.92
C SER A 78 3.69 -6.15 4.02
N LEU A 79 2.71 -7.06 4.14
CA LEU A 79 1.32 -6.71 4.43
C LEU A 79 1.19 -6.01 5.79
N ILE A 80 1.78 -6.56 6.86
CA ILE A 80 1.80 -5.89 8.18
C ILE A 80 2.43 -4.49 8.10
N MET A 81 3.50 -4.35 7.31
CA MET A 81 4.12 -3.04 7.07
C MET A 81 3.14 -2.06 6.43
N GLN A 82 2.35 -2.51 5.46
CA GLN A 82 1.37 -1.70 4.75
C GLN A 82 0.12 -1.37 5.59
N GLU A 83 -0.34 -2.32 6.42
CA GLU A 83 -1.57 -2.18 7.21
C GLU A 83 -1.38 -1.32 8.47
N SER A 84 -0.34 -1.61 9.26
CA SER A 84 -0.14 -0.94 10.56
C SER A 84 1.30 -0.48 10.82
N GLY A 85 2.23 -0.84 9.94
CA GLY A 85 3.66 -0.71 10.21
C GLY A 85 4.13 -1.53 11.43
N GLY A 86 3.32 -2.49 11.89
CA GLY A 86 3.59 -3.29 13.10
C GLY A 86 3.39 -2.55 14.43
N ARG A 87 2.74 -1.38 14.41
CA ARG A 87 2.61 -0.47 15.58
C ARG A 87 1.26 -0.56 16.30
N LEU A 88 0.21 -0.98 15.61
CA LEU A 88 -1.15 -1.08 16.17
C LEU A 88 -1.37 -2.45 16.83
N LEU A 89 -2.37 -2.54 17.72
CA LEU A 89 -2.81 -3.81 18.29
C LEU A 89 -3.49 -4.69 17.24
N ASP A 90 -4.25 -4.08 16.33
CA ASP A 90 -4.73 -4.73 15.13
C ASP A 90 -3.63 -4.70 14.05
N VAL A 91 -2.62 -5.55 14.26
CA VAL A 91 -1.37 -5.63 13.49
C VAL A 91 -1.60 -5.82 11.99
N MET A 92 -2.56 -6.66 11.62
CA MET A 92 -2.92 -6.95 10.23
C MET A 92 -4.23 -6.25 9.80
N GLN A 93 -4.71 -5.25 10.56
CA GLN A 93 -6.00 -4.56 10.30
C GLN A 93 -7.15 -5.52 9.98
N SER A 94 -7.22 -6.63 10.72
CA SER A 94 -8.13 -7.74 10.44
C SER A 94 -9.47 -7.61 11.16
N ALA A 95 -9.71 -6.51 11.89
CA ALA A 95 -10.97 -6.31 12.61
C ALA A 95 -12.20 -6.30 11.69
N GLU A 96 -12.08 -5.75 10.48
CA GLU A 96 -13.19 -5.69 9.51
C GLU A 96 -13.34 -6.99 8.71
N GLY A 97 -12.39 -7.92 8.84
CA GLY A 97 -12.34 -9.18 8.11
C GLY A 97 -13.51 -10.13 8.40
N ALA A 98 -13.74 -11.05 7.47
CA ALA A 98 -14.68 -12.15 7.62
C ALA A 98 -14.27 -13.11 8.75
N PHE A 99 -12.97 -13.40 8.91
CA PHE A 99 -12.46 -14.32 9.93
C PHE A 99 -12.41 -13.74 11.35
N ASN A 100 -12.65 -12.44 11.53
CA ASN A 100 -12.87 -11.87 12.85
C ASN A 100 -14.27 -12.25 13.38
N THR A 101 -14.29 -13.13 14.38
CA THR A 101 -15.47 -13.64 15.08
C THR A 101 -15.50 -13.25 16.55
N LYS A 102 -14.41 -12.68 17.09
CA LYS A 102 -14.25 -12.39 18.51
C LYS A 102 -14.41 -10.90 18.87
N TYR A 103 -13.98 -10.00 17.99
CA TYR A 103 -13.95 -8.56 18.24
C TYR A 103 -14.96 -7.82 17.35
N PRO A 104 -15.38 -6.58 17.73
CA PRO A 104 -16.24 -5.77 16.89
C PRO A 104 -15.62 -5.49 15.51
N LYS A 105 -16.44 -5.51 14.46
CA LYS A 105 -16.04 -5.21 13.09
C LYS A 105 -16.01 -3.70 12.83
N VAL A 106 -15.08 -3.04 13.50
CA VAL A 106 -14.79 -1.62 13.35
C VAL A 106 -13.28 -1.44 13.23
N GLN A 107 -12.84 -0.36 12.59
CA GLN A 107 -11.43 -0.01 12.48
C GLN A 107 -10.73 -0.07 13.86
N ASN A 108 -9.60 -0.78 13.94
CA ASN A 108 -8.85 -1.03 15.18
C ASN A 108 -9.65 -1.73 16.31
N GLY A 109 -10.70 -2.49 15.97
CA GLY A 109 -11.54 -3.18 16.94
C GLY A 109 -10.87 -4.37 17.65
N ILE A 110 -9.79 -4.92 17.09
CA ILE A 110 -9.01 -6.00 17.71
C ILE A 110 -7.99 -5.41 18.68
N THR A 111 -8.08 -5.85 19.95
CA THR A 111 -7.13 -5.45 21.01
C THR A 111 -6.06 -6.51 21.29
N ASP A 112 -6.09 -7.62 20.57
CA ASP A 112 -5.19 -8.77 20.72
C ASP A 112 -4.36 -8.96 19.45
N PRO A 113 -3.07 -8.62 19.46
CA PRO A 113 -2.19 -8.73 18.30
C PRO A 113 -2.05 -10.15 17.76
N ASP A 114 -2.03 -11.16 18.64
CA ASP A 114 -1.90 -12.56 18.22
C ASP A 114 -3.15 -13.00 17.44
N TYR A 115 -4.33 -12.61 17.92
CA TYR A 115 -5.59 -12.82 17.21
C TYR A 115 -5.69 -12.04 15.90
N SER A 116 -5.22 -10.78 15.86
CA SER A 116 -5.15 -9.99 14.62
C SER A 116 -4.34 -10.73 13.56
N ILE A 117 -3.18 -11.27 13.92
CA ILE A 117 -2.33 -12.03 12.99
C ILE A 117 -3.03 -13.33 12.58
N TRP A 118 -3.61 -14.08 13.52
CA TRP A 118 -4.35 -15.31 13.19
C TRP A 118 -5.48 -15.07 12.17
N ALA A 119 -6.29 -14.02 12.38
CA ALA A 119 -7.36 -13.65 11.46
C ALA A 119 -6.80 -13.20 10.10
N GLY A 120 -5.76 -12.34 10.12
CA GLY A 120 -5.12 -11.83 8.92
C GLY A 120 -4.47 -12.90 8.05
N VAL A 121 -3.83 -13.92 8.64
CA VAL A 121 -3.27 -15.05 7.86
C VAL A 121 -4.38 -15.86 7.17
N GLN A 122 -5.56 -16.01 7.80
CA GLN A 122 -6.68 -16.67 7.14
C GLN A 122 -7.27 -15.85 5.99
N GLU A 123 -7.40 -14.53 6.16
CA GLU A 123 -7.79 -13.63 5.05
C GLU A 123 -6.79 -13.72 3.88
N PHE A 124 -5.49 -13.72 4.20
CA PHE A 124 -4.44 -13.88 3.22
C PHE A 124 -4.57 -15.22 2.48
N LYS A 125 -4.71 -16.34 3.21
CA LYS A 125 -4.92 -17.67 2.64
C LYS A 125 -6.14 -17.70 1.72
N HIS A 126 -7.25 -17.13 2.19
CA HIS A 126 -8.49 -17.09 1.43
C HIS A 126 -8.29 -16.34 0.10
N SER A 127 -7.61 -15.20 0.15
CA SER A 127 -7.29 -14.38 -1.03
C SER A 127 -6.44 -15.13 -2.05
N ILE A 128 -5.34 -15.78 -1.63
CA ILE A 128 -4.49 -16.55 -2.56
C ILE A 128 -5.19 -17.79 -3.11
N THR A 129 -6.11 -18.39 -2.35
CA THR A 129 -6.88 -19.55 -2.78
C THR A 129 -7.88 -19.16 -3.88
N ILE A 130 -8.62 -18.06 -3.69
CA ILE A 130 -9.56 -17.55 -4.70
C ILE A 130 -8.81 -17.09 -5.95
N ALA A 131 -7.65 -16.47 -5.78
CA ALA A 131 -6.78 -16.07 -6.89
C ALA A 131 -6.08 -17.25 -7.59
N ASN A 132 -6.24 -18.49 -7.09
CA ASN A 132 -5.62 -19.69 -7.63
C ASN A 132 -4.08 -19.60 -7.75
N VAL A 133 -3.44 -18.92 -6.79
CA VAL A 133 -1.98 -18.70 -6.76
C VAL A 133 -1.26 -20.01 -6.47
N GLN A 134 -0.33 -20.38 -7.33
CA GLN A 134 0.43 -21.64 -7.20
C GLN A 134 1.71 -21.48 -6.38
N SER A 135 2.32 -20.30 -6.41
CA SER A 135 3.58 -20.03 -5.69
C SER A 135 3.76 -18.54 -5.36
N PRO A 136 4.64 -18.17 -4.41
CA PRO A 136 4.99 -16.78 -4.15
C PRO A 136 5.57 -16.01 -5.36
N SER A 137 6.01 -16.73 -6.39
CA SER A 137 6.56 -16.16 -7.63
C SER A 137 5.58 -16.20 -8.79
N ASP A 138 4.30 -16.52 -8.54
CA ASP A 138 3.24 -16.62 -9.54
C ASP A 138 2.80 -15.23 -10.02
N ILE A 139 3.66 -14.61 -10.84
CA ILE A 139 3.45 -13.30 -11.46
C ILE A 139 3.40 -13.53 -12.97
N ASN A 140 2.18 -13.65 -13.51
CA ASN A 140 1.97 -13.57 -14.95
C ASN A 140 2.09 -12.08 -15.35
N ARG A 141 3.09 -11.79 -16.19
CA ARG A 141 3.47 -10.43 -16.59
C ARG A 141 2.92 -10.09 -17.98
#